data_AF-A0A8W8LRQ6-F1
#
_entry.id   AF-A0A8W8LRQ6-F1
#
_cell.length_a   1.000
_cell.length_b   1.000
_cell.length_c   1.000
_cell.angle_alpha   90.00
_cell.angle_beta   90.00
_cell.angle_gamma   90.00
#
_symmetry.space_group_name_H-M   'P 1'
#
loop_
_entity.id
_entity.type
_entity.pdbx_description
1 polymer ?
#
loop_
_entity_poly.entity_id
_entity_poly.type
_entity_poly.pdbx_seq_one_letter_code
_entity_poly.pdbx_strand_id
1 'polypeptide(L)'
;VIDPYHKQIFILLFQRLSSSKTTKYIKSLLVFFSLYATIFGASQLVELIDGIQPRMFGMVLEKLYLQDLQKISGDVEQKICAVGVTNILTEAPAMLQNYEAFWCKLLQALVSLFELPKDESTPDDEHFIEIEDTPGYQTVYSQLAFAGKKENDPLAKSVPDAKVYLAKQLAKLSAANPGKIAPLIRSGLEEGAQTFLQKYFTAANVSIA
;
A
#
# COMPACT_ATOMS: atom_id res chain seq x y z
N VAL A 1 11.60 2.59 -21.52
CA VAL A 1 11.24 3.88 -22.18
C VAL A 1 10.69 4.89 -21.17
N ILE A 2 9.90 4.46 -20.18
CA ILE A 2 9.31 5.38 -19.18
C ILE A 2 10.25 5.71 -18.01
N ASP A 3 11.27 4.89 -17.78
CA ASP A 3 12.20 4.94 -16.64
C ASP A 3 12.79 6.33 -16.37
N PRO A 4 13.22 7.13 -17.38
CA PRO A 4 13.77 8.47 -17.16
C PRO A 4 12.76 9.46 -16.56
N TYR A 5 11.46 9.18 -16.72
CA TYR A 5 10.37 10.09 -16.33
C TYR A 5 9.77 9.74 -14.97
N HIS A 6 10.15 8.63 -14.33
CA HIS A 6 9.59 8.19 -13.05
C HIS A 6 9.68 9.27 -11.97
N LYS A 7 10.83 9.94 -11.84
CA LYS A 7 11.01 11.01 -10.84
C LYS A 7 10.05 12.17 -11.08
N GLN A 8 9.90 12.62 -12.33
CA GLN A 8 9.01 13.72 -12.67
C GLN A 8 7.54 13.36 -12.44
N ILE A 9 7.14 12.12 -12.75
CA ILE A 9 5.79 11.63 -12.50
C ILE A 9 5.47 11.69 -11.00
N PHE A 10 6.38 11.20 -10.15
CA PHE A 10 6.19 11.22 -8.70
C PHE A 10 6.14 12.64 -8.14
N ILE A 11 6.98 13.56 -8.65
CA ILE A 11 6.93 14.98 -8.28
C ILE A 11 5.54 15.58 -8.58
N LEU A 12 4.99 15.33 -9.78
CA LEU A 12 3.66 15.82 -10.17
C LEU A 12 2.56 15.22 -9.28
N LEU A 13 2.66 13.93 -8.93
CA LEU A 13 1.72 13.29 -8.02
C LEU A 13 1.76 13.89 -6.61
N PHE A 14 2.94 14.19 -6.08
CA PHE A 14 3.07 14.84 -4.78
C PHE A 14 2.62 16.31 -4.81
N GLN A 15 2.88 17.04 -5.91
CA GLN A 15 2.35 18.40 -6.08
C GLN A 15 0.82 18.43 -6.05
N ARG A 16 0.16 17.47 -6.71
CA ARG A 16 -1.29 17.33 -6.62
C ARG A 16 -1.74 16.98 -5.20
N LEU A 17 -1.04 16.07 -4.51
CA LEU A 17 -1.32 15.72 -3.12
C LEU A 17 -1.29 16.96 -2.19
N SER A 18 -0.32 17.86 -2.39
CA SER A 18 -0.18 19.08 -1.59
C SER A 18 -1.18 20.18 -1.95
N SER A 19 -1.63 20.26 -3.20
CA SER A 19 -2.49 21.35 -3.68
C SER A 19 -3.99 21.04 -3.59
N SER A 20 -4.39 19.79 -3.78
CA SER A 20 -5.79 19.37 -3.76
C SER A 20 -5.90 17.90 -3.34
N LYS A 21 -5.83 17.68 -2.03
CA LYS A 21 -5.98 16.37 -1.40
C LYS A 21 -7.46 15.98 -1.38
N THR A 22 -7.76 14.77 -1.86
CA THR A 22 -9.07 14.12 -1.72
C THR A 22 -8.90 12.67 -1.31
N THR A 23 -9.91 12.11 -0.65
CA THR A 23 -9.93 10.70 -0.25
C THR A 23 -9.68 9.78 -1.45
N LYS A 24 -10.39 10.04 -2.56
CA LYS A 24 -10.25 9.26 -3.80
C LYS A 24 -8.83 9.32 -4.37
N TYR A 25 -8.20 10.50 -4.31
CA TYR A 25 -6.83 10.65 -4.80
C TYR A 25 -5.83 9.87 -3.96
N ILE A 26 -5.93 9.93 -2.63
CA ILE A 26 -5.02 9.19 -1.74
C ILE A 26 -5.16 7.69 -1.96
N LYS A 27 -6.40 7.17 -2.03
CA LYS A 27 -6.64 5.74 -2.32
C LYS A 27 -5.96 5.33 -3.62
N SER A 28 -6.16 6.11 -4.68
CA SER A 28 -5.57 5.84 -5.99
C SER A 28 -4.03 5.92 -5.96
N LEU A 29 -3.47 6.86 -5.19
CA LEU A 29 -2.04 7.04 -5.04
C LEU A 29 -1.40 5.87 -4.29
N LEU A 30 -2.03 5.38 -3.22
CA LEU A 30 -1.57 4.22 -2.46
C LEU A 30 -1.61 2.93 -3.30
N VAL A 31 -2.68 2.72 -4.07
CA VAL A 31 -2.76 1.61 -5.04
C VAL A 31 -1.64 1.71 -6.07
N PHE A 32 -1.42 2.91 -6.63
CA PHE A 32 -0.36 3.14 -7.60
C PHE A 32 1.04 2.87 -7.03
N PHE A 33 1.36 3.38 -5.84
CA PHE A 33 2.65 3.11 -5.18
C PHE A 33 2.84 1.64 -4.86
N SER A 34 1.77 0.97 -4.39
CA SER A 34 1.80 -0.45 -4.10
C SER A 34 2.04 -1.28 -5.38
N LEU A 35 1.36 -0.93 -6.47
CA LEU A 35 1.59 -1.57 -7.78
C LEU A 35 3.01 -1.30 -8.30
N TYR A 36 3.52 -0.08 -8.15
CA TYR A 36 4.89 0.25 -8.52
C TYR A 36 5.89 -0.60 -7.73
N ALA A 37 5.72 -0.72 -6.41
CA ALA A 37 6.55 -1.59 -5.57
C ALA A 37 6.51 -3.05 -6.02
N THR A 38 5.34 -3.54 -6.49
CA THR A 38 5.21 -4.92 -6.96
C THR A 38 5.82 -5.14 -8.35
N ILE A 39 5.75 -4.17 -9.27
CA ILE A 39 6.26 -4.33 -10.64
C ILE A 39 7.75 -4.00 -10.75
N PHE A 40 8.17 -2.88 -10.15
CA PHE A 40 9.53 -2.34 -10.29
C PHE A 40 10.41 -2.67 -9.08
N GLY A 41 9.80 -3.05 -7.95
CA GLY A 41 10.49 -3.41 -6.72
C GLY A 41 10.35 -2.35 -5.64
N ALA A 42 10.20 -2.82 -4.41
CA ALA A 42 10.00 -1.95 -3.25
C ALA A 42 11.21 -1.05 -2.95
N SER A 43 12.44 -1.56 -3.05
CA SER A 43 13.65 -0.76 -2.88
C SER A 43 13.70 0.42 -3.84
N GLN A 44 13.35 0.19 -5.12
CA GLN A 44 13.34 1.26 -6.12
C GLN A 44 12.27 2.32 -5.83
N LEU A 45 11.11 1.93 -5.28
CA LEU A 45 10.09 2.89 -4.83
C LEU A 45 10.65 3.81 -3.74
N VAL A 46 11.29 3.22 -2.72
CA VAL A 46 11.88 3.97 -1.60
C VAL A 46 12.95 4.94 -2.09
N GLU A 47 13.90 4.43 -2.90
CA GLU A 47 14.99 5.22 -3.48
C GLU A 47 14.46 6.37 -4.37
N LEU A 48 13.42 6.11 -5.16
CA LEU A 48 12.82 7.11 -6.03
C LEU A 48 12.19 8.26 -5.22
N ILE A 49 11.42 7.92 -4.18
CA ILE A 49 10.75 8.91 -3.33
C ILE A 49 11.78 9.70 -2.52
N ASP A 50 12.74 9.02 -1.88
CA ASP A 50 13.79 9.70 -1.11
C ASP A 50 14.76 10.50 -2.00
N GLY A 51 14.88 10.14 -3.28
CA GLY A 51 15.63 10.89 -4.28
C GLY A 51 14.96 12.19 -4.71
N ILE A 52 13.68 12.42 -4.36
CA ILE A 52 12.99 13.71 -4.51
C ILE A 52 13.36 14.62 -3.34
N GLN A 53 13.20 14.11 -2.12
CA GLN A 53 13.59 14.80 -0.89
C GLN A 53 14.04 13.75 0.15
N PRO A 54 15.15 13.96 0.88
CA PRO A 54 15.60 13.01 1.88
C PRO A 54 14.53 12.73 2.94
N ARG A 55 14.32 11.44 3.25
CA ARG A 55 13.35 10.94 4.23
C ARG A 55 11.88 11.18 3.87
N MET A 56 11.59 11.55 2.62
CA MET A 56 10.23 11.75 2.14
C MET A 56 9.42 10.45 2.18
N PHE A 57 10.06 9.28 2.02
CA PHE A 57 9.36 8.00 2.14
C PHE A 57 8.80 7.79 3.55
N GLY A 58 9.52 8.23 4.59
CA GLY A 58 9.02 8.23 5.97
C GLY A 58 7.73 9.04 6.14
N MET A 59 7.62 10.19 5.45
CA MET A 59 6.39 10.99 5.45
C MET A 59 5.25 10.29 4.69
N VAL A 60 5.55 9.59 3.59
CA VAL A 60 4.57 8.77 2.86
C VAL A 60 4.03 7.64 3.73
N LEU A 61 4.89 6.97 4.49
CA LEU A 61 4.48 5.95 5.46
C LEU A 61 3.54 6.55 6.52
N GLU A 62 3.99 7.60 7.19
CA GLU A 62 3.27 8.19 8.33
C GLU A 62 1.95 8.85 7.93
N LYS A 63 1.96 9.66 6.86
CA LYS A 63 0.85 10.53 6.49
C LYS A 63 -0.12 9.91 5.49
N LEU A 64 0.26 8.84 4.80
CA LEU A 64 -0.58 8.18 3.80
C LEU A 64 -0.86 6.73 4.20
N TYR A 65 0.15 5.85 4.22
CA TYR A 65 -0.11 4.43 4.47
C TYR A 65 -0.73 4.20 5.86
N LEU A 66 -0.16 4.78 6.93
CA LEU A 66 -0.68 4.55 8.27
C LEU A 66 -2.05 5.21 8.54
N GLN A 67 -2.42 6.24 7.77
CA GLN A 67 -3.68 6.97 7.95
C GLN A 67 -4.81 6.42 7.08
N ASP A 68 -4.50 6.04 5.84
CA ASP A 68 -5.51 5.86 4.80
C ASP A 68 -5.50 4.45 4.15
N LEU A 69 -4.59 3.56 4.56
CA LEU A 69 -4.56 2.18 4.03
C LEU A 69 -5.87 1.43 4.30
N GLN A 70 -6.49 1.65 5.46
CA GLN A 70 -7.78 1.04 5.81
C GLN A 70 -8.97 1.52 4.97
N LYS A 71 -8.80 2.66 4.29
CA LYS A 71 -9.84 3.25 3.46
C LYS A 71 -9.85 2.67 2.05
N ILE A 72 -8.84 1.87 1.67
CA ILE A 72 -8.77 1.27 0.34
C ILE A 72 -9.98 0.37 0.12
N SER A 73 -10.69 0.65 -0.99
CA SER A 73 -11.94 0.00 -1.36
C SER A 73 -11.80 -0.62 -2.74
N GLY A 74 -12.40 -1.79 -2.92
CA GLY A 74 -12.29 -2.60 -4.14
C GLY A 74 -11.39 -3.81 -3.91
N ASP A 75 -11.82 -4.98 -4.37
CA ASP A 75 -11.14 -6.23 -4.03
C ASP A 75 -9.76 -6.31 -4.71
N VAL A 76 -9.66 -5.78 -5.94
CA VAL A 76 -8.40 -5.72 -6.69
C VAL A 76 -7.46 -4.68 -6.08
N GLU A 77 -7.96 -3.49 -5.74
CA GLU A 77 -7.18 -2.42 -5.11
C GLU A 77 -6.63 -2.85 -3.75
N GLN A 78 -7.46 -3.46 -2.91
CA GLN A 78 -7.04 -3.98 -1.60
C GLN A 78 -5.95 -5.04 -1.75
N LYS A 79 -6.10 -5.95 -2.73
CA LYS A 79 -5.09 -6.97 -3.03
C LYS A 79 -3.78 -6.35 -3.50
N ILE A 80 -3.82 -5.37 -4.40
CA ILE A 80 -2.63 -4.64 -4.87
C ILE A 80 -1.93 -3.96 -3.69
N CYS A 81 -2.68 -3.25 -2.85
CA CYS A 81 -2.13 -2.60 -1.66
C CYS A 81 -1.53 -3.61 -0.69
N ALA A 82 -2.20 -4.72 -0.42
CA ALA A 82 -1.70 -5.74 0.48
C ALA A 82 -0.37 -6.34 0.01
N VAL A 83 -0.27 -6.68 -1.28
CA VAL A 83 0.95 -7.23 -1.88
C VAL A 83 2.06 -6.17 -1.95
N GLY A 84 1.75 -4.94 -2.34
CA GLY A 84 2.72 -3.85 -2.40
C GLY A 84 3.28 -3.49 -1.02
N VAL A 85 2.43 -3.38 0.00
CA VAL A 85 2.85 -3.14 1.40
C VAL A 85 3.66 -4.31 1.94
N THR A 86 3.29 -5.56 1.62
CA THR A 86 4.11 -6.73 1.93
C THR A 86 5.51 -6.57 1.35
N ASN A 87 5.63 -6.27 0.05
CA ASN A 87 6.93 -6.10 -0.59
C ASN A 87 7.72 -4.92 0.00
N ILE A 88 7.06 -3.81 0.36
CA ILE A 88 7.70 -2.70 1.09
C ILE A 88 8.30 -3.20 2.41
N LEU A 89 7.54 -3.95 3.21
CA LEU A 89 8.00 -4.49 4.50
C LEU A 89 9.15 -5.50 4.36
N THR A 90 9.16 -6.32 3.31
CA THR A 90 10.03 -7.51 3.23
C THR A 90 11.15 -7.42 2.20
N GLU A 91 11.04 -6.57 1.19
CA GLU A 91 11.99 -6.51 0.08
C GLU A 91 12.81 -5.21 0.04
N ALA A 92 12.42 -4.18 0.81
CA ALA A 92 13.16 -2.93 0.91
C ALA A 92 14.05 -2.91 2.17
N PRO A 93 15.39 -3.07 2.08
CA PRO A 93 16.28 -3.06 3.25
C PRO A 93 16.19 -1.77 4.08
N ALA A 94 15.93 -0.65 3.41
CA ALA A 94 15.71 0.64 4.05
C ALA A 94 14.59 0.61 5.11
N MET A 95 13.60 -0.29 4.98
CA MET A 95 12.54 -0.43 5.98
C MET A 95 13.03 -0.96 7.33
N LEU A 96 14.09 -1.78 7.35
CA LEU A 96 14.69 -2.30 8.58
C LEU A 96 15.93 -1.49 9.04
N GLN A 97 16.31 -0.45 8.29
CA GLN A 97 17.50 0.36 8.56
C GLN A 97 17.12 1.82 8.85
N ASN A 98 16.48 2.47 7.90
CA ASN A 98 16.14 3.89 7.95
C ASN A 98 14.74 4.14 8.52
N TYR A 99 13.82 3.18 8.33
CA TYR A 99 12.39 3.31 8.66
C TYR A 99 11.89 2.24 9.65
N GLU A 100 12.79 1.66 10.46
CA GLU A 100 12.47 0.57 11.40
C GLU A 100 11.32 0.95 12.36
N ALA A 101 11.24 2.22 12.78
CA ALA A 101 10.18 2.75 13.64
C ALA A 101 8.76 2.65 13.04
N PHE A 102 8.65 2.53 11.71
CA PHE A 102 7.37 2.38 11.00
C PHE A 102 7.06 0.93 10.64
N TRP A 103 8.02 0.02 10.73
CA TRP A 103 7.88 -1.36 10.24
C TRP A 103 6.72 -2.09 10.94
N CYS A 104 6.69 -2.10 12.28
CA CYS A 104 5.63 -2.75 13.04
C CYS A 104 4.27 -2.07 12.83
N LYS A 105 4.25 -0.73 12.75
CA LYS A 105 3.02 0.04 12.53
C LYS A 105 2.41 -0.27 11.16
N LEU A 106 3.25 -0.38 10.13
CA LEU A 106 2.82 -0.70 8.78
C LEU A 106 2.35 -2.16 8.68
N LEU A 107 3.04 -3.09 9.35
CA LEU A 107 2.58 -4.49 9.43
C LEU A 107 1.24 -4.60 10.17
N GLN A 108 1.07 -3.88 11.29
CA GLN A 108 -0.20 -3.78 11.99
C GLN A 108 -1.30 -3.24 11.06
N ALA A 109 -1.04 -2.14 10.35
CA ALA A 109 -2.00 -1.56 9.40
C ALA A 109 -2.38 -2.54 8.28
N LEU A 110 -1.43 -3.35 7.80
CA LEU A 110 -1.67 -4.40 6.81
C LEU A 110 -2.54 -5.54 7.38
N VAL A 111 -2.31 -5.97 8.62
CA VAL A 111 -3.19 -6.96 9.28
C VAL A 111 -4.58 -6.38 9.51
N SER A 112 -4.67 -5.11 9.88
CA SER A 112 -5.95 -4.42 10.03
C SER A 112 -6.72 -4.37 8.71
N LEU A 113 -6.05 -4.08 7.58
CA LEU A 113 -6.65 -4.10 6.24
C LEU A 113 -7.29 -5.47 5.89
N PHE A 114 -6.74 -6.55 6.44
CA PHE A 114 -7.19 -7.91 6.20
C PHE A 114 -8.34 -8.40 7.06
N GLU A 115 -8.50 -7.83 8.26
CA GLU A 115 -9.34 -8.41 9.31
C GLU A 115 -10.41 -7.44 9.83
N LEU A 116 -10.20 -6.13 9.71
CA LEU A 116 -11.19 -5.14 10.12
C LEU A 116 -12.09 -4.74 8.94
N PRO A 117 -13.32 -4.25 9.23
CA PRO A 117 -14.16 -3.63 8.22
C PRO A 117 -13.46 -2.43 7.57
N LYS A 118 -13.88 -2.11 6.34
CA LYS A 118 -13.40 -0.94 5.59
C LYS A 118 -13.70 0.35 6.36
N ASP A 119 -12.73 1.26 6.38
CA ASP A 119 -12.93 2.60 6.92
C ASP A 119 -13.53 3.52 5.85
N GLU A 120 -14.73 4.06 6.14
CA GLU A 120 -15.46 4.97 5.25
C GLU A 120 -15.29 6.46 5.61
N SER A 121 -14.43 6.79 6.58
CA SER A 121 -14.18 8.17 7.00
C SER A 121 -13.45 9.00 5.93
N THR A 122 -13.82 10.28 5.83
CA THR A 122 -13.15 11.29 4.99
C THR A 122 -12.20 12.15 5.84
N PRO A 123 -11.04 12.58 5.31
CA PRO A 123 -10.15 13.51 5.99
C PRO A 123 -10.84 14.84 6.32
N ASP A 124 -10.57 15.36 7.52
CA ASP A 124 -11.10 16.67 7.97
C ASP A 124 -10.68 17.84 7.07
N ASP A 125 -9.49 17.75 6.45
CA ASP A 125 -8.92 18.78 5.56
C ASP A 125 -9.37 18.63 4.09
N GLU A 126 -10.32 17.74 3.78
CA GLU A 126 -10.86 17.56 2.42
C GLU A 126 -11.78 18.74 2.05
N HIS A 127 -11.19 19.89 1.75
CA HIS A 127 -11.88 21.05 1.16
C HIS A 127 -12.00 20.89 -0.36
N PHE A 128 -12.70 19.85 -0.79
CA PHE A 128 -13.17 19.77 -2.18
C PHE A 128 -14.61 20.26 -2.23
N ILE A 129 -14.78 21.52 -2.62
CA ILE A 129 -16.09 21.97 -3.10
C ILE A 129 -16.24 21.29 -4.46
N GLU A 130 -17.03 20.22 -4.52
CA GLU A 130 -17.65 19.84 -5.78
C GLU A 130 -18.38 21.11 -6.24
N ILE A 131 -17.82 21.78 -7.24
CA ILE A 131 -18.57 22.78 -7.98
C ILE A 131 -19.67 21.95 -8.62
N GLU A 132 -20.81 21.90 -7.94
CA GLU A 132 -22.06 21.40 -8.49
C GLU A 132 -22.16 22.07 -9.85
N ASP A 133 -22.15 21.25 -10.91
CA ASP A 133 -22.08 21.71 -12.29
C ASP A 133 -22.97 22.94 -12.44
N THR A 134 -22.38 24.06 -12.82
CA THR A 134 -23.15 25.27 -13.16
C THR A 134 -24.24 24.81 -14.13
N PRO A 135 -25.54 25.10 -13.89
CA PRO A 135 -26.64 24.51 -14.65
C PRO A 135 -26.47 24.82 -16.14
N GLY A 136 -25.94 23.84 -16.85
CA GLY A 136 -25.29 23.97 -18.14
C GLY A 136 -24.98 22.59 -18.70
N TYR A 137 -24.76 22.52 -20.01
CA TYR A 137 -24.72 21.29 -20.81
C TYR A 137 -23.79 20.21 -20.21
N GLN A 138 -24.37 19.23 -19.51
CA GLN A 138 -23.63 18.10 -18.94
C GLN A 138 -23.13 17.17 -20.05
N THR A 139 -21.84 16.87 -20.04
CA THR A 139 -21.24 15.86 -20.93
C THR A 139 -21.44 14.47 -20.33
N VAL A 140 -22.55 13.83 -20.66
CA VAL A 140 -22.83 12.47 -20.17
C VAL A 140 -21.98 11.46 -20.94
N TYR A 141 -21.02 10.82 -20.25
CA TYR A 141 -20.29 9.67 -20.78
C TYR A 141 -21.23 8.48 -20.92
N SER A 142 -21.48 8.02 -22.15
CA SER A 142 -22.24 6.80 -22.41
C SER A 142 -21.28 5.64 -22.66
N GLN A 143 -21.13 4.75 -21.66
CA GLN A 143 -20.36 3.52 -21.83
C GLN A 143 -21.13 2.56 -22.77
N LEU A 144 -20.47 2.04 -23.80
CA LEU A 144 -21.06 1.03 -24.67
C LEU A 144 -21.29 -0.27 -23.87
N ALA A 145 -22.56 -0.66 -23.71
CA ALA A 145 -22.97 -1.80 -22.87
C ALA A 145 -22.25 -3.13 -23.17
N PHE A 146 -21.78 -3.32 -24.41
CA PHE A 146 -21.09 -4.54 -24.84
C PHE A 146 -19.56 -4.40 -24.96
N ALA A 147 -19.00 -3.22 -24.68
CA ALA A 147 -17.55 -2.96 -24.72
C ALA A 147 -16.96 -2.66 -23.33
N GLY A 148 -17.64 -3.12 -22.26
CA GLY A 148 -17.11 -3.03 -20.90
C GLY A 148 -15.77 -3.78 -20.79
N LYS A 149 -14.68 -3.07 -20.46
CA LYS A 149 -13.44 -3.72 -20.07
C LYS A 149 -13.67 -4.43 -18.75
N LYS A 150 -13.42 -5.74 -18.71
CA LYS A 150 -13.38 -6.48 -17.45
C LYS A 150 -12.30 -5.90 -16.56
N GLU A 151 -12.61 -5.76 -15.28
CA GLU A 151 -11.65 -5.39 -14.24
C GLU A 151 -10.48 -6.38 -14.30
N ASN A 152 -9.28 -5.86 -14.56
CA ASN A 152 -8.09 -6.67 -14.79
C ASN A 152 -7.20 -6.61 -13.55
N ASP A 153 -7.22 -7.67 -12.76
CA ASP A 153 -6.29 -7.84 -11.64
C ASP A 153 -4.89 -8.22 -12.17
N PRO A 154 -3.88 -7.32 -12.07
CA PRO A 154 -2.53 -7.60 -12.56
C PRO A 154 -1.83 -8.70 -11.74
N LEU A 155 -2.33 -9.03 -10.54
CA LEU A 155 -1.76 -10.00 -9.62
C LEU A 155 -2.50 -11.33 -9.59
N ALA A 156 -3.58 -11.50 -10.38
CA ALA A 156 -4.42 -12.70 -10.36
C ALA A 156 -3.64 -14.01 -10.56
N LYS A 157 -2.59 -13.99 -11.39
CA LYS A 157 -1.78 -15.16 -11.72
C LYS A 157 -0.62 -15.40 -10.76
N SER A 158 -0.07 -14.33 -10.17
CA SER A 158 1.13 -14.40 -9.34
C SER A 158 0.81 -14.58 -7.86
N VAL A 159 -0.28 -13.97 -7.38
CA VAL A 159 -0.66 -13.99 -5.97
C VAL A 159 -2.15 -14.34 -5.83
N PRO A 160 -2.49 -15.60 -5.54
CA PRO A 160 -3.89 -15.98 -5.35
C PRO A 160 -4.46 -15.51 -3.99
N ASP A 161 -3.63 -15.52 -2.94
CA ASP A 161 -4.03 -15.14 -1.58
C ASP A 161 -2.97 -14.21 -0.96
N ALA A 162 -3.39 -12.99 -0.61
CA ALA A 162 -2.53 -11.96 -0.06
C ALA A 162 -2.05 -12.25 1.38
N LYS A 163 -2.85 -12.93 2.20
CA LYS A 163 -2.49 -13.34 3.58
C LYS A 163 -1.40 -14.40 3.56
N VAL A 164 -1.54 -15.40 2.69
CA VAL A 164 -0.53 -16.43 2.46
C VAL A 164 0.74 -15.84 1.86
N TYR A 165 0.60 -14.87 0.95
CA TYR A 165 1.74 -14.17 0.38
C TYR A 165 2.54 -13.40 1.44
N LEU A 166 1.87 -12.64 2.31
CA LEU A 166 2.50 -11.97 3.46
C LEU A 166 3.27 -12.96 4.34
N ALA A 167 2.64 -14.06 4.72
CA ALA A 167 3.28 -15.09 5.56
C ALA A 167 4.56 -15.65 4.93
N LYS A 168 4.53 -15.98 3.63
CA LYS A 168 5.70 -16.50 2.92
C LYS A 168 6.83 -15.47 2.82
N GLN A 169 6.50 -14.21 2.54
CA GLN A 169 7.52 -13.15 2.44
C GLN A 169 8.13 -12.80 3.79
N LEU A 170 7.35 -12.79 4.87
CA LEU A 170 7.86 -12.62 6.23
C LEU A 170 8.78 -13.77 6.65
N ALA A 171 8.43 -15.02 6.32
CA ALA A 171 9.29 -16.18 6.58
C ALA A 171 10.61 -16.07 5.81
N LYS A 172 10.57 -15.65 4.53
CA LYS A 172 11.77 -15.38 3.73
C LYS A 172 12.63 -14.27 4.35
N LEU A 173 12.03 -13.16 4.77
CA LEU A 173 12.72 -12.06 5.43
C LEU A 173 13.37 -12.50 6.75
N SER A 174 12.66 -13.29 7.56
CA SER A 174 13.15 -13.87 8.82
C SER A 174 14.32 -14.82 8.59
N ALA A 175 14.26 -15.67 7.57
CA ALA A 175 15.40 -16.52 7.19
C ALA A 175 16.63 -15.71 6.74
N ALA A 176 16.43 -14.57 6.09
CA ALA A 176 17.51 -13.66 5.70
C ALA A 176 18.05 -12.82 6.87
N ASN A 177 17.28 -12.64 7.95
CA ASN A 177 17.65 -11.88 9.14
C ASN A 177 17.31 -12.67 10.41
N PRO A 178 17.99 -13.82 10.68
CA PRO A 178 17.65 -14.70 11.79
C PRO A 178 17.68 -13.95 13.14
N GLY A 179 16.65 -14.16 13.96
CA GLY A 179 16.57 -13.56 15.29
C GLY A 179 16.20 -12.07 15.36
N LYS A 180 16.00 -11.37 14.23
CA LYS A 180 15.51 -9.97 14.23
C LYS A 180 13.99 -9.86 14.10
N ILE A 181 13.41 -10.57 13.14
CA ILE A 181 12.00 -10.37 12.73
C ILE A 181 11.02 -10.91 13.79
N ALA A 182 11.26 -12.10 14.34
CA ALA A 182 10.34 -12.68 15.33
C ALA A 182 10.23 -11.84 16.62
N PRO A 183 11.33 -11.36 17.23
CA PRO A 183 11.24 -10.44 18.37
C PRO A 183 10.58 -9.10 18.01
N LEU A 184 10.86 -8.56 16.82
CA LEU A 184 10.30 -7.29 16.35
C LEU A 184 8.76 -7.36 16.23
N ILE A 185 8.24 -8.46 15.67
CA ILE A 185 6.80 -8.72 15.62
C ILE A 185 6.23 -8.85 17.05
N ARG A 186 6.87 -9.63 17.91
CA ARG A 186 6.37 -9.90 19.26
C ARG A 186 6.29 -8.65 20.14
N SER A 187 7.25 -7.74 19.99
CA SER A 187 7.30 -6.51 20.80
C SER A 187 6.50 -5.35 20.20
N GLY A 188 6.31 -5.32 18.88
CA GLY A 188 5.74 -4.18 18.18
C GLY A 188 4.30 -4.34 17.68
N LEU A 189 3.75 -5.56 17.63
CA LEU A 189 2.36 -5.80 17.22
C LEU A 189 1.44 -6.05 18.42
N GLU A 190 0.17 -5.71 18.26
CA GLU A 190 -0.88 -6.05 19.22
C GLU A 190 -1.16 -7.55 19.24
N GLU A 191 -1.58 -8.09 20.37
CA GLU A 191 -1.81 -9.53 20.58
C GLU A 191 -2.81 -10.13 19.56
N GLY A 192 -3.86 -9.37 19.22
CA GLY A 192 -4.82 -9.75 18.19
C GLY A 192 -4.17 -9.92 16.82
N ALA A 193 -3.34 -8.96 16.39
CA ALA A 193 -2.64 -9.02 15.11
C ALA A 193 -1.62 -10.16 15.08
N GLN A 194 -0.92 -10.43 16.18
CA GLN A 194 -0.01 -11.58 16.30
C GLN A 194 -0.76 -12.91 16.10
N THR A 195 -1.96 -13.05 16.66
CA THR A 195 -2.80 -14.24 16.50
C THR A 195 -3.22 -14.45 15.04
N PHE A 196 -3.58 -13.38 14.33
CA PHE A 196 -3.90 -13.47 12.90
C PHE A 196 -2.68 -13.88 12.06
N LEU A 197 -1.51 -13.28 12.32
CA LEU A 197 -0.27 -13.68 11.64
C LEU A 197 0.05 -15.16 11.85
N GLN A 198 -0.13 -15.69 13.06
CA GLN A 198 0.07 -17.12 13.33
C GLN A 198 -0.86 -18.01 12.49
N LYS A 199 -2.12 -17.60 12.28
CA LYS A 199 -3.05 -18.29 11.37
C LYS A 199 -2.54 -18.26 9.94
N TYR A 200 -2.02 -17.12 9.47
CA TYR A 200 -1.50 -17.00 8.10
C TYR A 200 -0.25 -17.85 7.88
N PHE A 201 0.67 -17.89 8.85
CA PHE A 201 1.85 -18.77 8.82
C PHE A 201 1.45 -20.24 8.74
N THR A 202 0.44 -20.64 9.52
CA THR A 202 -0.12 -22.00 9.50
C THR A 202 -0.75 -22.32 8.15
N ALA A 203 -1.59 -21.43 7.61
CA ALA A 203 -2.20 -21.61 6.27
C ALA A 203 -1.16 -21.68 5.14
N ALA A 204 -0.05 -20.95 5.28
CA ALA A 204 1.05 -20.95 4.34
C ALA A 204 2.04 -22.12 4.51
N ASN A 205 1.93 -22.91 5.59
CA ASN A 205 2.89 -23.93 6.01
C ASN A 205 4.33 -23.40 6.14
N VAL A 206 4.50 -22.23 6.76
CA VAL A 206 5.82 -21.60 7.00
C VAL A 206 5.99 -21.23 8.46
N SER A 207 7.24 -21.09 8.91
CA SER A 207 7.60 -20.62 10.24
C SER A 207 8.65 -19.51 10.14
N ILE A 208 8.62 -18.57 11.09
CA ILE A 208 9.69 -17.58 11.28
C ILE A 208 10.73 -18.12 12.27
N ALA A 209 12.01 -17.86 11.99
CA ALA A 209 13.18 -18.23 12.78
C ALA A 209 13.62 -17.10 13.72
#